data_AF-A0A0D2Q567-F1
#
_entry.id   AF-A0A0D2Q567-F1
#
_cell.length_a   1.000
_cell.length_b   1.000
_cell.length_c   1.000
_cell.angle_alpha   90.00
_cell.angle_beta   90.00
_cell.angle_gamma   90.00
#
_symmetry.space_group_name_H-M   'P 1'
#
loop_
_entity.id
_entity.type
_entity.pdbx_description
1 polymer ?
#
loop_
_entity_poly.entity_id
_entity_poly.type
_entity_poly.pdbx_seq_one_letter_code
_entity_poly.pdbx_strand_id
1 'polypeptide(L)'
;MGDSTGHKHKHLELTLAAVSELSSSSSVSSSSSTPVIARFSADDGVAALRFHQGSEFIDGLNVDLGTSQLFKLGPLQSLCVSESADTNKEKSYSRGVSIQFRNEEESRDFHSAFEQWQMESKGTHLPNGDISVSKSKFDNKIESSSAKMYFHYYGQLLHQQNMLQDYVRTGTYYAAVIENRVDFTGRVVVDVGAGSGILSLFAAQAGAKHVYAVEASEMADYARKLITGNPTLGQRITVIKGKVEEVELPEKADILISEPMGTLLVNERMLESYIIARDRFLVPNGKMFPSTGRIHMAPFSDEYLFVEIANKALFWQQQDYYGVDLTPLYGSAFQGYFSQPVVDAFDPRLLVCPPMCHVLSFNEIKEEDLYEIDIPLKFTASVGTRVHGLACWFDVLFNGSTVQRWLTTAPGAPTTHWYQIRCVLSQPIYVMAGQEITGRLHMIAHNAQSYTIYLALSAKMWGPGAEQGGIIQTSSCKLDLKEPYYRMSQPQPYTTAQDQQPHQLLQAQVPA
;
A
#
# COMPACT_ATOMS: atom_id res chain seq x y z
N MET A 1 47.89 -7.46 -41.02
CA MET A 1 46.59 -7.97 -41.49
C MET A 1 45.79 -8.24 -40.23
N GLY A 2 45.00 -7.33 -39.68
CA GLY A 2 44.09 -6.41 -40.36
C GLY A 2 42.71 -7.06 -40.32
N ASP A 3 41.97 -6.86 -39.24
CA ASP A 3 40.53 -7.06 -39.24
C ASP A 3 39.88 -5.92 -38.44
N SER A 4 39.38 -4.95 -39.20
CA SER A 4 38.58 -3.82 -38.72
C SER A 4 37.15 -4.29 -38.51
N THR A 5 36.70 -4.41 -37.27
CA THR A 5 35.27 -4.51 -36.97
C THR A 5 34.74 -3.09 -36.78
N GLY A 6 34.20 -2.54 -37.86
CA GLY A 6 33.57 -1.22 -37.86
C GLY A 6 32.39 -1.18 -36.88
N HIS A 7 32.41 -0.20 -35.97
CA HIS A 7 31.20 0.22 -35.27
C HIS A 7 30.20 0.71 -36.32
N LYS A 8 29.15 -0.07 -36.58
CA LYS A 8 27.99 0.41 -37.36
C LYS A 8 27.35 1.54 -36.56
N HIS A 9 27.54 2.78 -37.00
CA HIS A 9 26.81 3.94 -36.49
C HIS A 9 25.31 3.71 -36.69
N LYS A 10 24.58 3.51 -35.58
CA LYS A 10 23.11 3.42 -35.56
C LYS A 10 22.59 4.79 -36.00
N HIS A 11 21.86 4.86 -37.11
CA HIS A 11 21.17 6.07 -37.54
C HIS A 11 19.78 5.70 -38.05
N LEU A 12 18.79 6.53 -37.73
CA LEU A 12 17.41 6.38 -38.19
C LEU A 12 17.00 7.67 -38.91
N GLU A 13 16.42 7.54 -40.09
CA GLU A 13 15.96 8.66 -40.90
C GLU A 13 14.45 8.60 -41.09
N LEU A 14 13.77 9.72 -40.81
CA LEU A 14 12.34 9.89 -41.02
C LEU A 14 12.08 11.11 -41.89
N THR A 15 11.16 10.98 -42.85
CA THR A 15 10.80 12.09 -43.74
C THR A 15 9.71 12.94 -43.10
N LEU A 16 9.84 14.26 -43.22
CA LEU A 16 8.93 15.26 -42.67
C LEU A 16 8.32 16.12 -43.78
N ALA A 17 7.17 16.73 -43.49
CA ALA A 17 6.56 17.71 -44.38
C ALA A 17 7.30 19.05 -44.32
N ALA A 18 7.61 19.53 -43.12
CA ALA A 18 8.36 20.77 -42.89
C ALA A 18 8.95 20.80 -41.48
N VAL A 19 9.99 21.63 -41.29
CA VAL A 19 10.55 21.98 -39.98
C VAL A 19 10.81 23.48 -39.93
N SER A 20 10.60 24.10 -38.78
CA SER A 20 10.86 25.54 -38.59
C SER A 20 11.30 25.84 -37.16
N GLU A 21 12.24 26.75 -37.02
CA GLU A 21 12.67 27.26 -35.71
C GLU A 21 11.77 28.42 -35.26
N LEU A 22 11.42 28.41 -33.97
CA LEU A 22 10.69 29.48 -33.30
C LEU A 22 11.68 30.49 -32.71
N SER A 23 12.41 31.23 -33.56
CA SER A 23 13.26 32.33 -33.11
C SER A 23 12.58 33.69 -33.30
N SER A 24 12.74 34.58 -32.32
CA SER A 24 12.43 36.00 -32.47
C SER A 24 13.48 36.64 -33.38
N SER A 25 13.05 37.15 -34.53
CA SER A 25 13.80 38.02 -35.46
C SER A 25 14.95 37.40 -36.30
N SER A 26 14.70 36.28 -36.98
CA SER A 26 15.23 36.03 -38.35
C SER A 26 14.66 34.71 -38.89
N SER A 27 13.66 34.78 -39.76
CA SER A 27 12.96 33.60 -40.30
C SER A 27 13.82 32.83 -41.30
N VAL A 28 14.29 31.64 -40.92
CA VAL A 28 14.70 30.61 -41.88
C VAL A 28 13.46 29.80 -42.25
N SER A 29 12.72 30.25 -43.26
CA SER A 29 11.59 29.52 -43.82
C SER A 29 12.07 28.62 -44.96
N SER A 30 12.09 27.30 -44.77
CA SER A 30 12.36 26.35 -45.86
C SER A 30 11.11 26.14 -46.72
N SER A 31 10.76 27.12 -47.58
CA SER A 31 9.70 26.97 -48.58
C SER A 31 10.23 26.35 -49.88
N SER A 32 10.76 25.12 -49.79
CA SER A 32 11.34 24.43 -50.95
C SER A 32 10.74 23.03 -51.11
N SER A 33 10.52 22.60 -52.34
CA SER A 33 9.83 21.36 -52.75
C SER A 33 10.60 20.07 -52.44
N THR A 34 11.74 20.15 -51.75
CA THR A 34 12.55 19.00 -51.34
C THR A 34 12.14 18.49 -49.96
N PRO A 35 12.00 17.17 -49.77
CA PRO A 35 11.59 16.58 -48.50
C PRO A 35 12.65 16.85 -47.41
N VAL A 36 12.19 17.21 -46.22
CA VAL A 36 13.04 17.36 -45.04
C VAL A 36 13.23 15.99 -44.40
N ILE A 37 14.46 15.64 -44.04
CA ILE A 37 14.80 14.38 -43.37
C ILE A 37 15.25 14.68 -41.95
N ALA A 38 14.54 14.14 -40.97
CA ALA A 38 14.99 14.05 -39.59
C ALA A 38 15.87 12.82 -39.41
N ARG A 39 17.11 13.03 -38.98
CA ARG A 39 18.10 11.99 -38.71
C ARG A 39 18.38 11.92 -37.22
N PHE A 40 18.10 10.77 -36.62
CA PHE A 40 18.53 10.41 -35.28
C PHE A 40 19.89 9.72 -35.37
N SER A 41 20.87 10.21 -34.62
CA SER A 41 22.23 9.67 -34.60
C SER A 41 22.85 9.80 -33.22
N ALA A 42 23.72 8.87 -32.85
CA ALA A 42 24.58 9.00 -31.68
C ALA A 42 26.02 9.21 -32.14
N ASP A 43 26.53 10.42 -31.94
CA ASP A 43 27.95 10.76 -32.15
C ASP A 43 28.60 10.91 -30.77
N ASP A 44 29.71 10.22 -30.54
CA ASP A 44 30.47 10.24 -29.27
C ASP A 44 29.62 10.02 -27.99
N GLY A 45 28.55 9.23 -28.10
CA GLY A 45 27.67 8.86 -26.98
C GLY A 45 26.54 9.86 -26.70
N VAL A 46 26.45 10.96 -27.47
CA VAL A 46 25.36 11.93 -27.36
C VAL A 46 24.35 11.69 -28.48
N ALA A 47 23.11 11.34 -28.10
CA ALA A 47 22.02 11.20 -29.07
C ALA A 47 21.52 12.57 -29.52
N ALA A 48 21.59 12.82 -30.83
CA ALA A 48 21.18 14.07 -31.45
C ALA A 48 20.14 13.83 -32.54
N LEU A 49 19.22 14.76 -32.67
CA LEU A 49 18.25 14.87 -33.75
C LEU A 49 18.65 16.03 -34.66
N ARG A 50 18.90 15.71 -35.94
CA ARG A 50 19.37 16.65 -36.97
C ARG A 50 18.43 16.68 -38.15
N PHE A 51 18.20 17.85 -38.73
CA PHE A 51 17.34 18.02 -39.90
C PHE A 51 18.16 18.33 -41.15
N HIS A 52 17.80 17.69 -42.26
CA HIS A 52 18.48 17.82 -43.54
C HIS A 52 17.47 18.18 -44.64
N GLN A 53 17.89 18.99 -45.60
CA GLN A 53 17.12 19.25 -46.82
C GLN A 53 17.96 18.83 -48.02
N GLY A 54 17.57 17.74 -48.70
CA GLY A 54 18.43 17.10 -49.70
C GLY A 54 19.69 16.50 -49.06
N SER A 55 20.87 16.81 -49.60
CA SER A 55 22.18 16.41 -49.04
C SER A 55 22.77 17.41 -48.05
N GLU A 56 22.10 18.55 -47.80
CA GLU A 56 22.60 19.63 -46.96
C GLU A 56 22.00 19.55 -45.56
N PHE A 57 22.86 19.71 -44.55
CA PHE A 57 22.47 19.85 -43.15
C PHE A 57 21.88 21.24 -42.92
N ILE A 58 20.74 21.33 -42.22
CA ILE A 58 20.15 22.61 -41.87
C ILE A 58 20.85 23.13 -40.61
N ASP A 59 21.83 24.00 -40.82
CA ASP A 59 22.56 24.67 -39.74
C ASP A 59 21.60 25.38 -38.80
N GLY A 60 21.82 25.21 -37.49
CA GLY A 60 20.96 25.83 -36.48
C GLY A 60 19.64 25.10 -36.20
N LEU A 61 19.48 23.81 -36.55
CA LEU A 61 18.35 22.96 -36.14
C LEU A 61 18.74 21.68 -35.38
N ASN A 62 19.98 21.59 -34.88
CA ASN A 62 20.40 20.45 -34.05
C ASN A 62 19.70 20.46 -32.68
N VAL A 63 19.13 19.32 -32.29
CA VAL A 63 18.45 19.08 -31.01
C VAL A 63 19.18 17.98 -30.26
N ASP A 64 19.64 18.28 -29.05
CA ASP A 64 20.11 17.28 -28.10
C ASP A 64 18.90 16.55 -27.48
N LEU A 65 18.83 15.23 -27.66
CA LEU A 65 17.70 14.42 -27.18
C LEU A 65 17.72 14.21 -25.66
N GLY A 66 18.88 14.37 -25.01
CA GLY A 66 19.02 14.28 -23.56
C GLY A 66 18.31 15.44 -22.82
N THR A 67 18.30 16.62 -23.44
CA THR A 67 17.87 17.89 -22.85
C THR A 67 16.64 18.51 -23.53
N SER A 68 15.95 17.75 -24.40
CA SER A 68 14.75 18.20 -25.12
C SER A 68 13.47 17.47 -24.73
N GLN A 69 12.33 18.09 -24.99
CA GLN A 69 10.99 17.53 -24.82
C GLN A 69 10.18 17.74 -26.10
N LEU A 70 9.40 16.73 -26.49
CA LEU A 70 8.52 16.76 -27.65
C LEU A 70 7.05 16.86 -27.21
N PHE A 71 6.35 17.87 -27.70
CA PHE A 71 4.94 18.13 -27.41
C PHE A 71 4.10 17.94 -28.66
N LYS A 72 3.03 17.15 -28.55
CA LYS A 72 2.06 16.99 -29.63
C LYS A 72 1.08 18.15 -29.64
N LEU A 73 1.12 18.99 -30.67
CA LEU A 73 0.18 20.11 -30.85
C LEU A 73 -1.09 19.70 -31.62
N GLY A 74 -1.00 18.62 -32.40
CA GLY A 74 -2.11 18.07 -33.18
C GLY A 74 -1.73 16.75 -33.86
N PRO A 75 -2.59 16.18 -34.71
CA PRO A 75 -2.32 14.91 -35.39
C PRO A 75 -1.09 14.97 -36.32
N LEU A 76 -0.85 16.13 -36.93
CA LEU A 76 0.22 16.35 -37.93
C LEU A 76 1.27 17.39 -37.51
N GLN A 77 1.22 17.88 -36.28
CA GLN A 77 2.12 18.94 -35.81
C GLN A 77 2.64 18.66 -34.41
N SER A 78 3.93 18.92 -34.20
CA SER A 78 4.57 18.80 -32.89
C SER A 78 5.60 19.89 -32.68
N LEU A 79 5.93 20.14 -31.41
CA LEU A 79 6.87 21.15 -30.97
C LEU A 79 7.95 20.47 -30.13
N CYS A 80 9.19 20.54 -30.59
CA CYS A 80 10.35 20.11 -29.83
C CYS A 80 10.98 21.31 -29.14
N VAL A 81 11.21 21.25 -27.83
CA VAL A 81 11.82 22.32 -27.03
C VAL A 81 13.09 21.79 -26.40
N SER A 82 14.20 22.51 -26.51
CA SER A 82 15.48 22.14 -25.88
C SER A 82 15.96 23.19 -24.87
N GLU A 83 16.65 22.74 -23.82
CA GLU A 83 17.33 23.61 -22.84
C GLU A 83 18.73 23.97 -23.36
N SER A 84 19.08 25.25 -23.50
CA SER A 84 20.48 25.66 -23.70
C SER A 84 21.16 25.83 -22.34
N ALA A 85 22.34 25.22 -22.17
CA ALA A 85 23.17 25.43 -21.00
C ALA A 85 23.86 26.80 -21.06
N ASP A 86 23.11 27.87 -20.76
CA ASP A 86 23.74 29.14 -20.38
C ASP A 86 23.94 29.17 -18.87
N THR A 87 25.19 29.39 -18.49
CA THR A 87 25.67 29.39 -17.10
C THR A 87 25.23 30.69 -16.40
N ASN A 88 23.95 30.83 -16.08
CA ASN A 88 23.48 31.72 -15.00
C ASN A 88 22.04 31.38 -14.58
N LYS A 89 21.77 31.51 -13.28
CA LYS A 89 20.57 31.04 -12.56
C LYS A 89 19.26 31.64 -13.08
N GLU A 90 18.56 30.89 -13.94
CA GLU A 90 17.09 30.74 -14.07
C GLU A 90 16.84 29.78 -15.25
N LYS A 91 15.93 28.80 -15.15
CA LYS A 91 15.65 27.85 -16.25
C LYS A 91 14.92 28.56 -17.39
N SER A 92 15.65 29.12 -18.33
CA SER A 92 15.11 29.70 -19.56
C SER A 92 15.06 28.65 -20.68
N TYR A 93 13.86 28.28 -21.14
CA TYR A 93 13.69 27.54 -22.39
C TYR A 93 14.03 28.46 -23.56
N SER A 94 15.11 28.17 -24.28
CA SER A 94 15.74 29.10 -25.21
C SER A 94 15.59 28.71 -26.68
N ARG A 95 15.03 27.53 -27.01
CA ARG A 95 14.87 27.10 -28.41
C ARG A 95 13.70 26.14 -28.63
N GLY A 96 12.85 26.46 -29.60
CA GLY A 96 11.70 25.64 -30.02
C GLY A 96 11.75 25.34 -31.52
N VAL A 97 11.49 24.09 -31.89
CA VAL A 97 11.45 23.63 -33.28
C VAL A 97 10.07 23.03 -33.55
N SER A 98 9.31 23.66 -34.44
CA SER A 98 8.02 23.13 -34.92
C SER A 98 8.26 22.14 -36.04
N ILE A 99 7.66 20.96 -35.91
CA ILE A 99 7.77 19.82 -36.82
C ILE A 99 6.39 19.53 -37.40
N GLN A 100 6.33 19.39 -38.72
CA GLN A 100 5.11 19.06 -39.45
C GLN A 100 5.27 17.74 -40.20
N PHE A 101 4.27 16.86 -40.06
CA PHE A 101 4.26 15.51 -40.64
C PHE A 101 3.33 15.45 -41.86
N ARG A 102 3.59 14.52 -42.79
CA ARG A 102 2.74 14.37 -44.00
C ARG A 102 1.46 13.61 -43.69
N ASN A 103 1.50 12.71 -42.71
CA ASN A 103 0.36 11.90 -42.25
C ASN A 103 0.52 11.53 -40.77
N GLU A 104 -0.53 10.94 -40.18
CA GLU A 104 -0.55 10.57 -38.76
C GLU A 104 0.36 9.38 -38.42
N GLU A 105 0.66 8.52 -39.39
CA GLU A 105 1.54 7.36 -39.20
C GLU A 105 2.98 7.83 -38.98
N GLU A 106 3.48 8.72 -39.84
CA GLU A 106 4.79 9.37 -39.68
C GLU A 106 4.91 10.16 -38.37
N SER A 107 3.82 10.80 -37.94
CA SER A 107 3.75 11.47 -36.65
C SER A 107 3.95 10.47 -35.50
N ARG A 108 3.26 9.33 -35.52
CA ARG A 108 3.42 8.27 -34.51
C ARG A 108 4.82 7.65 -34.53
N ASP A 109 5.36 7.36 -35.71
CA ASP A 109 6.69 6.77 -35.87
C ASP A 109 7.77 7.71 -35.36
N PHE A 110 7.62 9.01 -35.62
CA PHE A 110 8.54 10.03 -35.12
C PHE A 110 8.52 10.15 -33.61
N HIS A 111 7.35 10.15 -32.97
CA HIS A 111 7.28 10.20 -31.50
C HIS A 111 7.88 8.93 -30.88
N SER A 112 7.59 7.77 -31.48
CA SER A 112 8.15 6.49 -31.02
C SER A 112 9.67 6.47 -31.12
N ALA A 113 10.23 6.95 -32.24
CA ALA A 113 11.67 7.12 -32.41
C ALA A 113 12.25 8.14 -31.41
N PHE A 114 11.61 9.30 -31.23
CA PHE A 114 12.08 10.32 -30.31
C PHE A 114 12.16 9.81 -28.86
N GLU A 115 11.12 9.13 -28.39
CA GLU A 115 11.11 8.51 -27.06
C GLU A 115 12.18 7.43 -26.93
N GLN A 116 12.31 6.55 -27.93
CA GLN A 116 13.31 5.48 -27.91
C GLN A 116 14.74 6.04 -27.80
N TRP A 117 15.07 7.04 -28.62
CA TRP A 117 16.40 7.65 -28.62
C TRP A 117 16.67 8.49 -27.36
N GLN A 118 15.63 9.09 -26.76
CA GLN A 118 15.74 9.76 -25.47
C GLN A 118 15.94 8.77 -24.31
N MET A 119 15.38 7.57 -24.39
CA MET A 119 15.66 6.50 -23.44
C MET A 119 17.09 5.96 -23.58
N GLU A 120 17.57 5.81 -24.82
CA GLU A 120 18.94 5.37 -25.10
C GLU A 120 20.00 6.38 -24.59
N SER A 121 19.71 7.69 -24.62
CA SER A 121 20.65 8.73 -24.16
C SER A 121 20.71 8.91 -22.63
N LYS A 122 19.66 8.53 -21.90
CA LYS A 122 19.58 8.66 -20.43
C LYS A 122 20.05 7.41 -19.68
N GLY A 123 20.35 6.32 -20.37
CA GLY A 123 20.75 5.05 -19.77
C GLY A 123 22.25 4.82 -19.74
N THR A 124 22.83 4.73 -18.54
CA THR A 124 24.03 3.89 -18.34
C THR A 124 23.65 2.46 -18.69
N HIS A 125 24.23 1.93 -19.78
CA HIS A 125 24.06 0.54 -20.18
C HIS A 125 24.46 -0.41 -19.03
N LEU A 126 23.46 -1.02 -18.37
CA LEU A 126 23.62 -2.30 -17.69
C LEU A 126 23.15 -3.41 -18.65
N PRO A 127 23.84 -4.56 -18.71
CA PRO A 127 23.69 -5.54 -19.79
C PRO A 127 22.43 -6.42 -19.68
N ASN A 128 21.30 -5.92 -19.17
CA ASN A 128 20.02 -6.63 -19.13
C ASN A 128 18.85 -5.62 -19.10
N GLY A 129 18.43 -5.15 -20.28
CA GLY A 129 17.03 -4.91 -20.69
C GLY A 129 16.00 -4.10 -19.87
N ASP A 130 16.26 -3.65 -18.64
CA ASP A 130 15.26 -2.93 -17.85
C ASP A 130 15.39 -1.41 -17.96
N ILE A 131 14.34 -0.78 -18.51
CA ILE A 131 14.16 0.68 -18.56
C ILE A 131 14.01 1.19 -17.12
N SER A 132 14.97 1.99 -16.65
CA SER A 132 14.88 2.64 -15.33
C SER A 132 13.92 3.83 -15.39
N VAL A 133 12.62 3.55 -15.25
CA VAL A 133 11.60 4.57 -14.89
C VAL A 133 12.04 5.22 -13.57
N SER A 134 11.83 6.54 -13.40
CA SER A 134 12.10 7.20 -12.11
C SER A 134 11.27 6.54 -11.02
N LYS A 135 11.90 5.74 -10.17
CA LYS A 135 11.21 4.99 -9.11
C LYS A 135 10.74 5.95 -8.02
N SER A 136 9.46 5.89 -7.67
CA SER A 136 8.93 6.65 -6.54
C SER A 136 9.44 6.08 -5.21
N LYS A 137 9.19 6.80 -4.10
CA LYS A 137 9.49 6.28 -2.75
C LYS A 137 8.88 4.90 -2.51
N PHE A 138 7.68 4.64 -3.05
CA PHE A 138 7.01 3.35 -2.99
C PHE A 138 7.77 2.26 -3.78
N ASP A 139 8.13 2.55 -5.04
CA ASP A 139 8.79 1.57 -5.93
C ASP A 139 10.22 1.20 -5.49
N ASN A 140 10.85 2.05 -4.69
CA ASN A 140 12.17 1.76 -4.11
C ASN A 140 12.10 0.76 -2.95
N LYS A 141 10.96 0.67 -2.27
CA LYS A 141 10.78 -0.17 -1.08
C LYS A 141 10.08 -1.49 -1.38
N ILE A 142 9.14 -1.46 -2.32
CA ILE A 142 8.22 -2.54 -2.58
C ILE A 142 8.61 -3.26 -3.86
N GLU A 143 8.64 -4.59 -3.79
CA GLU A 143 8.88 -5.40 -4.98
C GLU A 143 7.73 -5.22 -5.98
N SER A 144 8.08 -5.04 -7.26
CA SER A 144 7.12 -4.79 -8.34
C SER A 144 6.02 -5.86 -8.46
N SER A 145 6.34 -7.12 -8.15
CA SER A 145 5.38 -8.23 -8.17
C SER A 145 4.33 -8.06 -7.06
N SER A 146 4.77 -7.76 -5.83
CA SER A 146 3.89 -7.47 -4.69
C SER A 146 3.01 -6.26 -4.97
N ALA A 147 3.59 -5.15 -5.46
CA ALA A 147 2.85 -3.94 -5.81
C ALA A 147 1.74 -4.21 -6.83
N LYS A 148 2.05 -4.96 -7.89
CA LYS A 148 1.06 -5.33 -8.92
C LYS A 148 -0.07 -6.17 -8.34
N MET A 149 0.25 -7.18 -7.53
CA MET A 149 -0.77 -8.01 -6.88
C MET A 149 -1.65 -7.20 -5.92
N TYR A 150 -1.04 -6.30 -5.14
CA TYR A 150 -1.74 -5.41 -4.22
C TYR A 150 -2.75 -4.50 -4.94
N PHE A 151 -2.31 -3.75 -5.95
CA PHE A 151 -3.23 -2.87 -6.69
C PHE A 151 -4.24 -3.65 -7.53
N HIS A 152 -3.88 -4.84 -8.03
CA HIS A 152 -4.84 -5.70 -8.71
C HIS A 152 -5.95 -6.15 -7.76
N TYR A 153 -5.61 -6.61 -6.56
CA TYR A 153 -6.57 -7.01 -5.52
C TYR A 153 -7.51 -5.86 -5.18
N TYR A 154 -6.98 -4.67 -4.86
CA TYR A 154 -7.82 -3.52 -4.49
C TYR A 154 -8.60 -2.90 -5.67
N GLY A 155 -8.21 -3.22 -6.91
CA GLY A 155 -8.94 -2.89 -8.13
C GLY A 155 -10.21 -3.70 -8.38
N GLN A 156 -10.52 -4.71 -7.56
CA GLN A 156 -11.71 -5.55 -7.72
C GLN A 156 -12.87 -5.13 -6.81
N LEU A 157 -14.08 -5.05 -7.37
CA LEU A 157 -15.28 -4.68 -6.63
C LEU A 157 -15.62 -5.64 -5.48
N LEU A 158 -15.31 -6.95 -5.61
CA LEU A 158 -15.57 -7.94 -4.56
C LEU A 158 -14.81 -7.60 -3.27
N HIS A 159 -13.56 -7.15 -3.38
CA HIS A 159 -12.76 -6.77 -2.23
C HIS A 159 -13.25 -5.46 -1.62
N GLN A 160 -13.64 -4.48 -2.45
CA GLN A 160 -14.29 -3.25 -1.96
C GLN A 160 -15.62 -3.55 -1.26
N GLN A 161 -16.41 -4.50 -1.77
CA GLN A 161 -17.66 -4.91 -1.15
C GLN A 161 -17.42 -5.53 0.23
N ASN A 162 -16.45 -6.43 0.38
CA ASN A 162 -16.10 -7.01 1.68
C ASN A 162 -15.76 -5.92 2.71
N MET A 163 -15.02 -4.90 2.28
CA MET A 163 -14.67 -3.74 3.10
C MET A 163 -15.89 -2.87 3.48
N LEU A 164 -16.81 -2.65 2.54
CA LEU A 164 -18.02 -1.84 2.76
C LEU A 164 -19.10 -2.57 3.59
N GLN A 165 -19.13 -3.90 3.55
CA GLN A 165 -20.05 -4.72 4.33
C GLN A 165 -19.62 -4.87 5.81
N ASP A 166 -18.39 -4.49 6.14
CA ASP A 166 -17.98 -4.29 7.53
C ASP A 166 -18.62 -3.00 8.07
N TYR A 167 -19.84 -3.14 8.58
CA TYR A 167 -20.61 -2.01 9.10
C TYR A 167 -19.97 -1.34 10.33
N VAL A 168 -19.17 -2.06 11.11
CA VAL A 168 -18.42 -1.49 12.24
C VAL A 168 -17.39 -0.52 11.71
N ARG A 169 -16.60 -0.96 10.70
CA ARG A 169 -15.64 -0.11 10.00
C ARG A 169 -16.35 1.08 9.34
N THR A 170 -17.18 0.84 8.34
CA THR A 170 -17.75 1.92 7.51
C THR A 170 -18.63 2.85 8.34
N GLY A 171 -19.40 2.30 9.29
CA GLY A 171 -20.24 3.09 10.20
C GLY A 171 -19.44 3.98 11.15
N THR A 172 -18.30 3.51 11.67
CA THR A 172 -17.45 4.33 12.54
C THR A 172 -16.80 5.47 11.78
N TYR A 173 -16.32 5.24 10.55
CA TYR A 173 -15.82 6.30 9.68
C TYR A 173 -16.90 7.34 9.36
N TYR A 174 -18.10 6.87 9.01
CA TYR A 174 -19.25 7.75 8.78
C TYR A 174 -19.56 8.61 10.00
N ALA A 175 -19.68 8.00 11.19
CA ALA A 175 -19.94 8.72 12.43
C ALA A 175 -18.82 9.71 12.77
N ALA A 176 -17.56 9.31 12.64
CA ALA A 176 -16.41 10.19 12.88
C ALA A 176 -16.47 11.46 12.03
N VAL A 177 -16.80 11.33 10.74
CA VAL A 177 -16.91 12.46 9.80
C VAL A 177 -18.15 13.31 10.09
N ILE A 178 -19.32 12.69 10.23
CA ILE A 178 -20.62 13.39 10.31
C ILE A 178 -20.83 14.06 11.66
N GLU A 179 -20.35 13.49 12.75
CA GLU A 179 -20.45 14.10 14.07
C GLU A 179 -19.42 15.21 14.29
N ASN A 180 -18.35 15.21 13.47
CA ASN A 180 -17.35 16.28 13.44
C ASN A 180 -17.47 17.14 12.18
N ARG A 181 -18.69 17.37 11.66
CA ARG A 181 -18.95 18.23 10.49
C ARG A 181 -18.24 19.58 10.53
N VAL A 182 -18.01 20.15 11.72
CA VAL A 182 -17.28 21.42 11.90
C VAL A 182 -15.84 21.36 11.40
N ASP A 183 -15.24 20.18 11.40
CA ASP A 183 -13.89 19.94 10.87
C ASP A 183 -13.91 19.88 9.34
N PHE A 184 -15.01 19.45 8.72
CA PHE A 184 -15.11 19.27 7.26
C PHE A 184 -15.77 20.46 6.53
N THR A 185 -16.68 21.18 7.17
CA THR A 185 -17.50 22.21 6.50
C THR A 185 -16.63 23.32 5.92
N GLY A 186 -16.72 23.54 4.60
CA GLY A 186 -15.95 24.57 3.90
C GLY A 186 -14.45 24.28 3.78
N ARG A 187 -14.00 23.07 4.13
CA ARG A 187 -12.58 22.66 4.12
C ARG A 187 -12.20 21.85 2.88
N VAL A 188 -10.91 21.84 2.57
CA VAL A 188 -10.31 20.96 1.56
C VAL A 188 -9.89 19.66 2.21
N VAL A 189 -10.32 18.54 1.63
CA VAL A 189 -10.05 17.19 2.13
C VAL A 189 -9.25 16.40 1.10
N VAL A 190 -8.31 15.59 1.56
CA VAL A 190 -7.64 14.58 0.73
C VAL A 190 -7.97 13.20 1.29
N ASP A 191 -8.49 12.34 0.42
CA ASP A 191 -8.80 10.93 0.70
C ASP A 191 -7.71 10.05 0.08
N VAL A 192 -6.86 9.45 0.92
CA VAL A 192 -5.66 8.72 0.49
C VAL A 192 -6.00 7.23 0.36
N GLY A 193 -5.83 6.67 -0.84
CA GLY A 193 -6.27 5.31 -1.14
C GLY A 193 -7.79 5.22 -1.12
N ALA A 194 -8.45 6.10 -1.87
CA ALA A 194 -9.88 6.33 -1.78
C ALA A 194 -10.73 5.09 -2.10
N GLY A 195 -10.17 4.08 -2.77
CA GLY A 195 -10.88 2.87 -3.18
C GLY A 195 -12.12 3.23 -3.98
N SER A 196 -13.28 2.77 -3.52
CA SER A 196 -14.58 3.12 -4.13
C SER A 196 -14.96 4.61 -4.04
N GLY A 197 -14.27 5.42 -3.23
CA GLY A 197 -14.58 6.83 -2.99
C GLY A 197 -15.61 7.07 -1.87
N ILE A 198 -15.91 6.06 -1.06
CA ILE A 198 -16.94 6.15 -0.01
C ILE A 198 -16.62 7.21 1.06
N LEU A 199 -15.35 7.31 1.49
CA LEU A 199 -14.93 8.29 2.50
C LEU A 199 -14.98 9.71 1.92
N SER A 200 -14.59 9.87 0.65
CA SER A 200 -14.78 11.11 -0.09
C SER A 200 -16.23 11.56 -0.15
N LEU A 201 -17.18 10.63 -0.35
CA LEU A 201 -18.61 10.95 -0.32
C LEU A 201 -19.07 11.36 1.09
N PHE A 202 -18.57 10.73 2.16
CA PHE A 202 -18.87 11.17 3.53
C PHE A 202 -18.33 12.56 3.82
N ALA A 203 -17.11 12.88 3.38
CA ALA A 203 -16.55 14.23 3.52
C ALA A 203 -17.38 15.28 2.78
N ALA A 204 -17.81 14.97 1.55
CA ALA A 204 -18.72 15.84 0.79
C ALA A 204 -20.08 16.02 1.50
N GLN A 205 -20.66 14.95 2.05
CA GLN A 205 -21.89 15.00 2.85
C GLN A 205 -21.75 15.84 4.13
N ALA A 206 -20.55 15.85 4.72
CA ALA A 206 -20.22 16.68 5.88
C ALA A 206 -20.01 18.16 5.53
N GLY A 207 -20.03 18.52 4.24
CA GLY A 207 -19.95 19.90 3.79
C GLY A 207 -18.57 20.35 3.33
N ALA A 208 -17.64 19.42 3.02
CA ALA A 208 -16.36 19.75 2.43
C ALA A 208 -16.53 20.71 1.24
N LYS A 209 -15.61 21.70 1.14
CA LYS A 209 -15.51 22.61 0.00
C LYS A 209 -15.09 21.82 -1.24
N HIS A 210 -14.05 21.00 -1.10
CA HIS A 210 -13.56 20.11 -2.14
C HIS A 210 -12.89 18.88 -1.54
N VAL A 211 -12.94 17.75 -2.25
CA VAL A 211 -12.28 16.50 -1.88
C VAL A 211 -11.43 16.00 -3.05
N TYR A 212 -10.14 15.77 -2.80
CA TYR A 212 -9.25 15.08 -3.74
C TYR A 212 -9.16 13.60 -3.33
N ALA A 213 -9.77 12.74 -4.13
CA ALA A 213 -9.78 11.29 -3.93
C ALA A 213 -8.61 10.67 -4.71
N VAL A 214 -7.53 10.30 -4.01
CA VAL A 214 -6.33 9.71 -4.62
C VAL A 214 -6.43 8.19 -4.55
N GLU A 215 -6.42 7.53 -5.71
CA GLU A 215 -6.52 6.07 -5.80
C GLU A 215 -5.55 5.53 -6.87
N ALA A 216 -4.69 4.60 -6.49
CA ALA A 216 -3.64 4.10 -7.37
C ALA A 216 -4.09 2.97 -8.29
N SER A 217 -5.07 2.17 -7.87
CA SER A 217 -5.57 1.02 -8.63
C SER A 217 -6.58 1.40 -9.71
N GLU A 218 -7.03 0.41 -10.46
CA GLU A 218 -8.15 0.52 -11.40
C GLU A 218 -9.49 0.85 -10.72
N MET A 219 -9.56 0.80 -9.37
CA MET A 219 -10.74 1.22 -8.63
C MET A 219 -11.07 2.70 -8.83
N ALA A 220 -10.11 3.53 -9.22
CA ALA A 220 -10.33 4.94 -9.53
C ALA A 220 -11.44 5.16 -10.58
N ASP A 221 -11.56 4.27 -11.56
CA ASP A 221 -12.62 4.39 -12.58
C ASP A 221 -14.01 4.04 -12.03
N TYR A 222 -14.09 3.10 -11.09
CA TYR A 222 -15.33 2.81 -10.38
C TYR A 222 -15.69 3.92 -9.39
N ALA A 223 -14.71 4.52 -8.71
CA ALA A 223 -14.92 5.68 -7.87
C ALA A 223 -15.53 6.84 -8.67
N ARG A 224 -14.98 7.13 -9.86
CA ARG A 224 -15.56 8.14 -10.79
C ARG A 224 -17.00 7.84 -11.15
N LYS A 225 -17.33 6.57 -11.44
CA LYS A 225 -18.70 6.14 -11.74
C LYS A 225 -19.63 6.37 -10.55
N LEU A 226 -19.23 5.95 -9.34
CA LEU A 226 -20.02 6.12 -8.13
C LEU A 226 -20.25 7.60 -7.80
N ILE A 227 -19.21 8.42 -7.89
CA ILE A 227 -19.25 9.87 -7.64
C ILE A 227 -20.15 10.57 -8.66
N THR A 228 -20.04 10.24 -9.94
CA THR A 228 -20.91 10.78 -10.99
C THR A 228 -22.37 10.39 -10.78
N GLY A 229 -22.63 9.17 -10.28
CA GLY A 229 -23.96 8.71 -9.90
C GLY A 229 -24.58 9.45 -8.70
N ASN A 230 -23.80 10.26 -7.98
CA ASN A 230 -24.23 11.05 -6.82
C ASN A 230 -23.96 12.55 -7.04
N PRO A 231 -24.60 13.19 -8.03
CA PRO A 231 -24.18 14.50 -8.56
C PRO A 231 -24.19 15.64 -7.53
N THR A 232 -25.10 15.62 -6.55
CA THR A 232 -25.18 16.65 -5.49
C THR A 232 -23.94 16.69 -4.61
N LEU A 233 -23.27 15.55 -4.44
CA LEU A 233 -22.02 15.42 -3.69
C LEU A 233 -20.81 15.47 -4.63
N GLY A 234 -20.92 14.79 -5.78
CA GLY A 234 -19.81 14.55 -6.69
C GLY A 234 -19.23 15.79 -7.36
N GLN A 235 -19.99 16.88 -7.47
CA GLN A 235 -19.47 18.17 -7.95
C GLN A 235 -18.29 18.72 -7.11
N ARG A 236 -18.14 18.22 -5.87
CA ARG A 236 -17.07 18.64 -4.96
C ARG A 236 -15.91 17.65 -4.89
N ILE A 237 -15.93 16.57 -5.68
CA ILE A 237 -14.95 15.48 -5.57
C ILE A 237 -14.21 15.31 -6.89
N THR A 238 -12.88 15.38 -6.84
CA THR A 238 -12.00 15.06 -7.98
C THR A 238 -11.26 13.77 -7.72
N VAL A 239 -11.42 12.77 -8.61
CA VAL A 239 -10.71 11.49 -8.53
C VAL A 239 -9.39 11.56 -9.32
N ILE A 240 -8.29 11.41 -8.60
CA ILE A 240 -6.93 11.43 -9.13
C ILE A 240 -6.40 10.00 -9.11
N LYS A 241 -6.15 9.43 -10.31
CA LYS A 241 -5.59 8.09 -10.44
C LYS A 241 -4.07 8.17 -10.33
N GLY A 242 -3.48 7.52 -9.33
CA GLY A 242 -2.03 7.48 -9.13
C GLY A 242 -1.64 7.20 -7.68
N LYS A 243 -0.35 6.93 -7.46
CA LYS A 243 0.19 6.73 -6.11
C LYS A 243 0.34 8.08 -5.41
N VAL A 244 0.07 8.11 -4.11
CA VAL A 244 0.12 9.36 -3.33
C VAL A 244 1.54 9.94 -3.23
N GLU A 245 2.56 9.15 -3.53
CA GLU A 245 3.97 9.52 -3.63
C GLU A 245 4.32 10.22 -4.94
N GLU A 246 3.45 10.14 -5.97
CA GLU A 246 3.73 10.55 -7.35
C GLU A 246 2.80 11.66 -7.83
N VAL A 247 1.55 11.68 -7.37
CA VAL A 247 0.56 12.69 -7.77
C VAL A 247 0.90 14.07 -7.22
N GLU A 248 0.39 15.13 -7.87
CA GLU A 248 0.43 16.50 -7.38
C GLU A 248 -0.99 17.04 -7.18
N LEU A 249 -1.19 17.85 -6.15
CA LEU A 249 -2.46 18.46 -5.82
C LEU A 249 -2.38 19.99 -6.00
N PRO A 250 -3.46 20.64 -6.46
CA PRO A 250 -3.44 22.07 -6.76
C PRO A 250 -3.44 22.96 -5.50
N GLU A 251 -3.88 22.43 -4.36
CA GLU A 251 -3.85 23.10 -3.06
C GLU A 251 -3.60 22.09 -1.92
N LYS A 252 -3.13 22.59 -0.77
CA LYS A 252 -2.98 21.79 0.45
C LYS A 252 -4.36 21.52 1.09
N ALA A 253 -4.46 20.42 1.82
CA ALA A 253 -5.66 20.01 2.52
C ALA A 253 -5.67 20.49 3.98
N ASP A 254 -6.86 20.85 4.48
CA ASP A 254 -7.11 21.06 5.90
C ASP A 254 -7.19 19.73 6.66
N ILE A 255 -7.69 18.68 5.98
CA ILE A 255 -7.91 17.35 6.56
C ILE A 255 -7.43 16.26 5.60
N LEU A 256 -6.70 15.30 6.14
CA LEU A 256 -6.44 14.02 5.50
C LEU A 256 -7.33 12.94 6.10
N ILE A 257 -8.10 12.26 5.25
CA ILE A 257 -8.84 11.07 5.60
C ILE A 257 -8.26 9.87 4.84
N SER A 258 -8.18 8.72 5.49
CA SER A 258 -7.75 7.48 4.86
C SER A 258 -8.21 6.30 5.70
N GLU A 259 -8.20 5.12 5.10
CA GLU A 259 -8.25 3.86 5.82
C GLU A 259 -6.96 3.08 5.50
N PRO A 260 -5.87 3.36 6.23
CA PRO A 260 -4.56 2.76 5.93
C PRO A 260 -4.25 1.51 6.77
N MET A 261 -5.22 0.95 7.49
CA MET A 261 -4.98 -0.10 8.48
C MET A 261 -5.01 -1.49 7.83
N GLY A 262 -3.90 -2.20 7.89
CA GLY A 262 -3.86 -3.64 7.64
C GLY A 262 -4.07 -4.47 8.91
N THR A 263 -3.96 -5.79 8.78
CA THR A 263 -3.88 -6.68 9.94
C THR A 263 -2.74 -6.23 10.88
N LEU A 264 -2.98 -6.28 12.19
CA LEU A 264 -2.06 -5.72 13.20
C LEU A 264 -1.72 -4.23 12.99
N LEU A 265 -2.65 -3.45 12.41
CA LEU A 265 -2.53 -2.04 12.06
C LEU A 265 -1.54 -1.73 10.91
N VAL A 266 -0.41 -2.43 10.86
CA VAL A 266 0.75 -2.07 10.02
C VAL A 266 0.89 -2.89 8.75
N ASN A 267 0.23 -4.06 8.64
CA ASN A 267 0.34 -4.89 7.44
C ASN A 267 -0.04 -4.11 6.17
N GLU A 268 0.45 -4.53 5.02
CA GLU A 268 0.29 -3.84 3.72
C GLU A 268 1.11 -2.54 3.59
N ARG A 269 1.68 -2.05 4.70
CA ARG A 269 2.56 -0.88 4.77
C ARG A 269 1.91 0.42 4.26
N MET A 270 0.58 0.49 4.20
CA MET A 270 -0.16 1.66 3.72
C MET A 270 -0.04 2.88 4.65
N LEU A 271 0.29 2.67 5.94
CA LEU A 271 0.61 3.77 6.86
C LEU A 271 1.75 4.65 6.35
N GLU A 272 2.74 4.10 5.64
CA GLU A 272 3.83 4.90 5.08
C GLU A 272 3.32 5.91 4.04
N SER A 273 2.45 5.46 3.13
CA SER A 273 1.78 6.33 2.15
C SER A 273 0.90 7.38 2.84
N TYR A 274 0.26 7.03 3.97
CA TYR A 274 -0.53 7.98 4.76
C TYR A 274 0.33 9.07 5.42
N ILE A 275 1.50 8.71 5.97
CA ILE A 275 2.46 9.66 6.53
C ILE A 275 3.09 10.52 5.43
N ILE A 276 3.40 9.96 4.26
CA ILE A 276 3.87 10.73 3.11
C ILE A 276 2.81 11.74 2.67
N ALA A 277 1.54 11.34 2.63
CA ALA A 277 0.45 12.25 2.30
C ALA A 277 0.32 13.41 3.30
N ARG A 278 0.50 13.15 4.60
CA ARG A 278 0.58 14.18 5.65
C ARG A 278 1.64 15.21 5.31
N ASP A 279 2.86 14.77 5.08
CA ASP A 279 3.99 15.67 4.85
C ASP A 279 3.86 16.44 3.52
N ARG A 280 3.29 15.79 2.49
CA ARG A 280 3.12 16.38 1.16
C ARG A 280 1.90 17.28 1.02
N PHE A 281 0.79 16.98 1.67
CA PHE A 281 -0.50 17.61 1.34
C PHE A 281 -1.22 18.27 2.50
N LEU A 282 -0.90 17.97 3.76
CA LEU A 282 -1.57 18.61 4.88
C LEU A 282 -0.99 20.01 5.14
N VAL A 283 -1.87 20.97 5.48
CA VAL A 283 -1.43 22.25 6.04
C VAL A 283 -0.87 22.08 7.45
N PRO A 284 -0.01 23.00 7.94
CA PRO A 284 0.37 23.02 9.35
C PRO A 284 -0.88 23.05 10.26
N ASN A 285 -0.92 22.20 11.28
CA ASN A 285 -2.07 22.01 12.19
C ASN A 285 -3.36 21.50 11.51
N GLY A 286 -3.28 20.96 10.29
CA GLY A 286 -4.36 20.22 9.69
C GLY A 286 -4.68 18.94 10.48
N LYS A 287 -5.85 18.35 10.22
CA LYS A 287 -6.30 17.15 10.94
C LYS A 287 -6.07 15.87 10.14
N MET A 288 -5.81 14.78 10.86
CA MET A 288 -5.72 13.44 10.31
C MET A 288 -6.84 12.56 10.86
N PHE A 289 -7.56 11.89 9.98
CA PHE A 289 -8.64 10.95 10.27
C PHE A 289 -8.29 9.59 9.64
N PRO A 290 -7.82 8.60 10.43
CA PRO A 290 -7.53 8.65 11.87
C PRO A 290 -6.26 9.45 12.23
N SER A 291 -6.15 9.85 13.50
CA SER A 291 -5.04 10.66 14.05
C SER A 291 -4.03 9.85 14.87
N THR A 292 -4.44 8.69 15.37
CA THR A 292 -3.62 7.84 16.24
C THR A 292 -4.03 6.40 16.05
N GLY A 293 -3.06 5.50 16.01
CA GLY A 293 -3.26 4.07 16.13
C GLY A 293 -2.72 3.53 17.44
N ARG A 294 -3.34 2.49 17.98
CA ARG A 294 -2.86 1.75 19.15
C ARG A 294 -2.77 0.29 18.79
N ILE A 295 -1.60 -0.31 18.95
CA ILE A 295 -1.45 -1.76 18.93
C ILE A 295 -1.60 -2.23 20.37
N HIS A 296 -2.57 -3.11 20.61
CA HIS A 296 -2.79 -3.75 21.89
C HIS A 296 -2.20 -5.15 21.88
N MET A 297 -1.62 -5.56 22.99
CA MET A 297 -0.96 -6.87 23.13
C MET A 297 -1.27 -7.48 24.49
N ALA A 298 -1.57 -8.76 24.54
CA ALA A 298 -1.77 -9.51 25.77
C ALA A 298 -1.36 -10.98 25.58
N PRO A 299 -0.67 -11.62 26.54
CA PRO A 299 -0.44 -13.05 26.51
C PRO A 299 -1.77 -13.81 26.59
N PHE A 300 -1.90 -14.90 25.84
CA PHE A 300 -3.11 -15.73 25.84
C PHE A 300 -2.81 -17.18 26.20
N SER A 301 -3.84 -17.89 26.66
CA SER A 301 -3.82 -19.33 26.89
C SER A 301 -4.94 -20.00 26.08
N ASP A 302 -4.56 -20.72 25.02
CA ASP A 302 -5.48 -21.52 24.20
C ASP A 302 -4.80 -22.83 23.79
N GLU A 303 -5.03 -23.88 24.58
CA GLU A 303 -4.50 -25.23 24.31
C GLU A 303 -5.07 -25.81 23.01
N TYR A 304 -6.33 -25.51 22.69
CA TYR A 304 -6.99 -26.04 21.50
C TYR A 304 -6.31 -25.52 20.23
N LEU A 305 -6.04 -24.21 20.15
CA LEU A 305 -5.30 -23.65 19.03
C LEU A 305 -3.90 -24.26 18.92
N PHE A 306 -3.18 -24.36 20.05
CA PHE A 306 -1.82 -24.89 20.05
C PHE A 306 -1.78 -26.32 19.51
N VAL A 307 -2.67 -27.19 20.01
CA VAL A 307 -2.78 -28.58 19.56
C VAL A 307 -3.23 -28.66 18.10
N GLU A 308 -4.15 -27.80 17.66
CA GLU A 308 -4.59 -27.73 16.26
C GLU A 308 -3.41 -27.45 15.31
N ILE A 309 -2.55 -26.47 15.63
CA ILE A 309 -1.36 -26.13 14.83
C ILE A 309 -0.34 -27.27 14.88
N ALA A 310 -0.03 -27.79 16.07
CA ALA A 310 0.91 -28.89 16.24
C ALA A 310 0.47 -30.15 15.47
N ASN A 311 -0.83 -30.44 15.45
CA ASN A 311 -1.39 -31.62 14.77
C ASN A 311 -1.26 -31.55 13.25
N LYS A 312 -1.23 -30.36 12.64
CA LYS A 312 -1.01 -30.23 11.18
C LYS A 312 0.33 -30.83 10.76
N ALA A 313 1.35 -30.72 11.62
CA ALA A 313 2.66 -31.29 11.35
C ALA A 313 2.68 -32.82 11.41
N LEU A 314 1.75 -33.47 12.12
CA LEU A 314 1.74 -34.92 12.31
C LEU A 314 1.59 -35.71 11.01
N PHE A 315 1.01 -35.12 9.97
CA PHE A 315 1.00 -35.71 8.62
C PHE A 315 2.40 -36.14 8.18
N TRP A 316 3.43 -35.36 8.52
CA TRP A 316 4.81 -35.61 8.13
C TRP A 316 5.50 -36.67 8.99
N GLN A 317 4.86 -37.22 10.03
CA GLN A 317 5.43 -38.31 10.85
C GLN A 317 5.20 -39.71 10.26
N GLN A 318 4.60 -39.81 9.08
CA GLN A 318 4.35 -41.09 8.41
C GLN A 318 5.66 -41.71 7.88
N GLN A 319 6.00 -42.90 8.35
CA GLN A 319 7.18 -43.66 7.91
C GLN A 319 6.94 -44.45 6.60
N ASP A 320 5.68 -44.66 6.23
CA ASP A 320 5.29 -45.41 5.03
C ASP A 320 4.11 -44.73 4.32
N TYR A 321 4.39 -43.60 3.67
CA TYR A 321 3.44 -42.93 2.77
C TYR A 321 3.66 -43.44 1.34
N TYR A 322 2.91 -44.49 0.97
CA TYR A 322 3.07 -45.19 -0.32
C TYR A 322 4.51 -45.68 -0.58
N GLY A 323 5.18 -46.22 0.44
CA GLY A 323 6.57 -46.69 0.36
C GLY A 323 7.63 -45.60 0.60
N VAL A 324 7.22 -44.40 1.04
CA VAL A 324 8.12 -43.26 1.28
C VAL A 324 8.04 -42.79 2.73
N ASP A 325 9.19 -42.66 3.39
CA ASP A 325 9.30 -42.07 4.73
C ASP A 325 9.28 -40.54 4.65
N LEU A 326 8.24 -39.92 5.22
CA LEU A 326 8.07 -38.46 5.25
C LEU A 326 8.72 -37.81 6.49
N THR A 327 9.14 -38.59 7.49
CA THR A 327 9.65 -38.08 8.78
C THR A 327 10.82 -37.11 8.67
N PRO A 328 11.72 -37.17 7.66
CA PRO A 328 12.78 -36.17 7.51
C PRO A 328 12.27 -34.72 7.33
N LEU A 329 11.01 -34.53 6.91
CA LEU A 329 10.41 -33.20 6.70
C LEU A 329 9.58 -32.70 7.90
N TYR A 330 9.36 -33.53 8.93
CA TYR A 330 8.52 -33.18 10.08
C TYR A 330 8.98 -31.91 10.80
N GLY A 331 10.29 -31.78 11.07
CA GLY A 331 10.83 -30.62 11.78
C GLY A 331 10.59 -29.30 11.04
N SER A 332 10.84 -29.30 9.72
CA SER A 332 10.60 -28.14 8.85
C SER A 332 9.12 -27.78 8.77
N ALA A 333 8.24 -28.78 8.64
CA ALA A 333 6.80 -28.56 8.62
C ALA A 333 6.27 -28.00 9.95
N PHE A 334 6.72 -28.58 11.07
CA PHE A 334 6.37 -28.09 12.41
C PHE A 334 6.77 -26.62 12.59
N GLN A 335 8.01 -26.27 12.23
CA GLN A 335 8.46 -24.88 12.29
C GLN A 335 7.64 -23.96 11.35
N GLY A 336 7.34 -24.43 10.14
CA GLY A 336 6.53 -23.69 9.17
C GLY A 336 5.13 -23.34 9.68
N TYR A 337 4.43 -24.30 10.30
CA TYR A 337 3.10 -24.05 10.88
C TYR A 337 3.15 -23.04 12.04
N PHE A 338 4.19 -23.07 12.88
CA PHE A 338 4.37 -22.10 13.97
C PHE A 338 4.95 -20.74 13.52
N SER A 339 5.39 -20.61 12.26
CA SER A 339 5.79 -19.31 11.68
C SER A 339 4.65 -18.52 11.06
N GLN A 340 3.42 -19.04 11.09
CA GLN A 340 2.24 -18.33 10.60
C GLN A 340 1.49 -17.66 11.75
N PRO A 341 1.30 -16.32 11.72
CA PRO A 341 0.39 -15.69 12.66
C PRO A 341 -1.04 -16.13 12.35
N VAL A 342 -1.84 -16.37 13.39
CA VAL A 342 -3.23 -16.80 13.24
C VAL A 342 -4.13 -15.58 13.23
N VAL A 343 -5.02 -15.48 12.25
CA VAL A 343 -6.03 -14.42 12.15
C VAL A 343 -7.40 -15.02 12.43
N ASP A 344 -7.99 -14.68 13.57
CA ASP A 344 -9.36 -15.06 13.94
C ASP A 344 -9.94 -14.20 15.08
N ALA A 345 -11.24 -14.38 15.31
CA ALA A 345 -11.90 -13.86 16.50
C ALA A 345 -11.77 -14.87 17.64
N PHE A 346 -11.49 -14.38 18.85
CA PHE A 346 -11.36 -15.24 20.03
C PHE A 346 -12.02 -14.62 21.26
N ASP A 347 -12.32 -15.47 22.24
CA ASP A 347 -12.94 -15.05 23.50
C ASP A 347 -11.93 -14.30 24.38
N PRO A 348 -12.21 -13.05 24.82
CA PRO A 348 -11.28 -12.28 25.64
C PRO A 348 -10.92 -12.96 26.98
N ARG A 349 -11.70 -13.95 27.44
CA ARG A 349 -11.36 -14.76 28.63
C ARG A 349 -10.11 -15.63 28.46
N LEU A 350 -9.64 -15.83 27.22
CA LEU A 350 -8.38 -16.52 26.93
C LEU A 350 -7.15 -15.65 27.26
N LEU A 351 -7.33 -14.35 27.49
CA LEU A 351 -6.24 -13.45 27.87
C LEU A 351 -5.80 -13.73 29.32
N VAL A 352 -4.48 -13.81 29.51
CA VAL A 352 -3.86 -14.14 30.80
C VAL A 352 -3.77 -12.92 31.73
N CYS A 353 -3.83 -11.72 31.15
CA CYS A 353 -3.83 -10.45 31.87
C CYS A 353 -4.48 -9.34 31.02
N PRO A 354 -4.74 -8.16 31.61
CA PRO A 354 -5.10 -6.97 30.84
C PRO A 354 -4.02 -6.63 29.78
N PRO A 355 -4.42 -6.05 28.64
CA PRO A 355 -3.48 -5.72 27.57
C PRO A 355 -2.59 -4.53 27.91
N MET A 356 -1.39 -4.52 27.35
CA MET A 356 -0.61 -3.30 27.17
C MET A 356 -0.92 -2.68 25.80
N CYS A 357 -0.57 -1.40 25.61
CA CYS A 357 -0.71 -0.75 24.31
C CYS A 357 0.57 -0.02 23.90
N HIS A 358 0.85 -0.03 22.60
CA HIS A 358 1.87 0.78 21.94
C HIS A 358 1.17 1.78 21.02
N VAL A 359 1.52 3.07 21.13
CA VAL A 359 0.79 4.17 20.48
C VAL A 359 1.60 4.71 19.31
N LEU A 360 0.96 4.82 18.15
CA LEU A 360 1.51 5.45 16.96
C LEU A 360 0.72 6.75 16.70
N SER A 361 1.35 7.90 16.93
CA SER A 361 0.76 9.22 16.64
C SER A 361 0.97 9.55 15.16
N PHE A 362 -0.07 9.45 14.33
CA PHE A 362 0.05 9.70 12.90
C PHE A 362 0.38 11.16 12.57
N ASN A 363 0.14 12.09 13.50
CA ASN A 363 0.52 13.49 13.34
C ASN A 363 2.04 13.72 13.47
N GLU A 364 2.76 12.84 14.15
CA GLU A 364 4.14 13.08 14.59
C GLU A 364 5.13 12.04 14.06
N ILE A 365 4.68 10.80 13.89
CA ILE A 365 5.53 9.68 13.48
C ILE A 365 6.15 9.93 12.11
N LYS A 366 7.40 9.52 11.92
CA LYS A 366 8.06 9.59 10.61
C LYS A 366 7.84 8.30 9.84
N GLU A 367 7.98 8.40 8.53
CA GLU A 367 7.94 7.27 7.61
C GLU A 367 8.96 6.19 8.03
N GLU A 368 10.15 6.60 8.45
CA GLU A 368 11.24 5.70 8.84
C GLU A 368 10.98 4.94 10.15
N ASP A 369 10.18 5.52 11.06
CA ASP A 369 9.82 4.89 12.33
C ASP A 369 8.92 3.65 12.12
N LEU A 370 8.32 3.51 10.94
CA LEU A 370 7.52 2.35 10.55
C LEU A 370 8.37 1.21 10.00
N TYR A 371 9.64 1.42 9.63
CA TYR A 371 10.45 0.33 9.05
C TYR A 371 10.85 -0.73 10.08
N GLU A 372 11.00 -0.30 11.33
CA GLU A 372 11.38 -1.14 12.46
C GLU A 372 10.61 -0.69 13.70
N ILE A 373 9.64 -1.50 14.13
CA ILE A 373 8.83 -1.22 15.31
C ILE A 373 9.25 -2.17 16.41
N ASP A 374 9.89 -1.62 17.44
CA ASP A 374 10.41 -2.37 18.57
C ASP A 374 9.65 -2.07 19.87
N ILE A 375 8.92 -3.08 20.37
CA ILE A 375 8.04 -2.94 21.53
C ILE A 375 8.54 -3.86 22.66
N PRO A 376 9.13 -3.31 23.74
CA PRO A 376 9.43 -4.08 24.94
C PRO A 376 8.12 -4.51 25.61
N LEU A 377 8.01 -5.79 25.95
CA LEU A 377 6.80 -6.37 26.53
C LEU A 377 6.97 -6.55 28.03
N LYS A 378 5.94 -6.15 28.79
CA LYS A 378 5.89 -6.34 30.23
C LYS A 378 4.44 -6.55 30.69
N PHE A 379 4.19 -7.70 31.29
CA PHE A 379 2.87 -8.10 31.78
C PHE A 379 2.95 -8.68 33.20
N THR A 380 1.81 -8.70 33.88
CA THR A 380 1.64 -9.41 35.16
C THR A 380 0.50 -10.40 35.00
N ALA A 381 0.81 -11.69 35.06
CA ALA A 381 -0.17 -12.77 34.90
C ALA A 381 -1.25 -12.65 35.98
N SER A 382 -2.52 -12.61 35.56
CA SER A 382 -3.66 -12.56 36.49
C SER A 382 -4.05 -13.95 37.01
N VAL A 383 -3.66 -14.99 36.27
CA VAL A 383 -3.97 -16.39 36.55
C VAL A 383 -2.75 -17.28 36.36
N GLY A 384 -2.71 -18.41 37.06
CA GLY A 384 -1.71 -19.46 36.80
C GLY A 384 -2.14 -20.30 35.60
N THR A 385 -1.32 -20.36 34.55
CA THR A 385 -1.66 -21.08 33.30
C THR A 385 -0.43 -21.32 32.41
N ARG A 386 -0.65 -22.08 31.32
CA ARG A 386 0.29 -22.19 30.20
C ARG A 386 0.00 -21.09 29.17
N VAL A 387 0.95 -20.19 28.98
CA VAL A 387 0.90 -19.10 27.99
C VAL A 387 1.31 -19.67 26.63
N HIS A 388 0.39 -19.61 25.69
CA HIS A 388 0.54 -20.17 24.35
C HIS A 388 1.08 -19.17 23.33
N GLY A 389 1.06 -17.87 23.65
CA GLY A 389 1.56 -16.84 22.75
C GLY A 389 1.10 -15.44 23.13
N LEU A 390 1.22 -14.54 22.16
CA LEU A 390 0.79 -13.14 22.27
C LEU A 390 -0.38 -12.88 21.32
N ALA A 391 -1.48 -12.37 21.86
CA ALA A 391 -2.60 -11.89 21.07
C ALA A 391 -2.45 -10.39 20.85
N CYS A 392 -2.74 -9.93 19.64
CA CYS A 392 -2.60 -8.55 19.23
C CYS A 392 -3.84 -8.07 18.46
N TRP A 393 -4.22 -6.83 18.67
CA TRP A 393 -5.28 -6.13 17.95
C TRP A 393 -4.98 -4.64 17.91
N PHE A 394 -5.84 -3.84 17.29
CA PHE A 394 -5.63 -2.41 17.22
C PHE A 394 -6.89 -1.57 17.37
N ASP A 395 -6.68 -0.34 17.82
CA ASP A 395 -7.68 0.72 17.82
C ASP A 395 -7.14 1.91 17.04
N VAL A 396 -8.02 2.68 16.40
CA VAL A 396 -7.67 3.98 15.82
C VAL A 396 -8.60 5.08 16.31
N LEU A 397 -8.02 6.27 16.57
CA LEU A 397 -8.72 7.45 17.07
C LEU A 397 -8.94 8.46 15.96
N PHE A 398 -10.19 8.85 15.77
CA PHE A 398 -10.59 10.05 15.06
C PHE A 398 -10.74 11.18 16.08
N ASN A 399 -9.69 12.01 16.23
CA ASN A 399 -9.67 13.09 17.21
C ASN A 399 -10.35 14.36 16.65
N GLY A 400 -11.67 14.27 16.51
CA GLY A 400 -12.49 15.37 16.01
C GLY A 400 -12.68 16.50 17.03
N SER A 401 -13.02 17.70 16.54
CA SER A 401 -13.18 18.90 17.38
C SER A 401 -14.46 18.86 18.22
N THR A 402 -15.47 18.09 17.80
CA THR A 402 -16.75 17.97 18.53
C THR A 402 -16.74 16.72 19.40
N VAL A 403 -16.34 15.58 18.83
CA VAL A 403 -16.29 14.29 19.53
C VAL A 403 -15.09 13.47 19.09
N GLN A 404 -14.54 12.71 20.05
CA GLN A 404 -13.57 11.66 19.79
C GLN A 404 -14.29 10.36 19.45
N ARG A 405 -13.88 9.70 18.35
CA ARG A 405 -14.40 8.40 17.96
C ARG A 405 -13.28 7.37 17.86
N TRP A 406 -13.53 6.19 18.40
CA TRP A 406 -12.62 5.05 18.32
C TRP A 406 -13.22 3.98 17.42
N LEU A 407 -12.43 3.50 16.47
CA LEU A 407 -12.67 2.22 15.81
C LEU A 407 -11.77 1.20 16.51
N THR A 408 -12.38 0.16 17.09
CA THR A 408 -11.66 -0.89 17.83
C THR A 408 -11.82 -2.24 17.14
N THR A 409 -10.74 -3.01 17.15
CA THR A 409 -10.73 -4.42 16.73
C THR A 409 -10.50 -5.36 17.91
N ALA A 410 -10.77 -4.90 19.14
CA ALA A 410 -10.54 -5.67 20.36
C ALA A 410 -11.37 -6.97 20.43
N PRO A 411 -10.83 -8.05 21.02
CA PRO A 411 -11.60 -9.26 21.27
C PRO A 411 -12.79 -8.95 22.20
N GLY A 412 -13.96 -9.50 21.85
CA GLY A 412 -15.22 -9.22 22.56
C GLY A 412 -15.96 -7.96 22.09
N ALA A 413 -15.35 -7.09 21.28
CA ALA A 413 -16.08 -6.08 20.52
C ALA A 413 -16.76 -6.72 19.28
N PRO A 414 -17.72 -6.04 18.63
CA PRO A 414 -18.27 -6.49 17.37
C PRO A 414 -17.16 -6.78 16.34
N THR A 415 -17.16 -7.98 15.77
CA THR A 415 -16.10 -8.45 14.87
C THR A 415 -16.01 -7.59 13.60
N THR A 416 -14.81 -7.11 13.31
CA THR A 416 -14.44 -6.48 12.04
C THR A 416 -13.74 -7.49 11.13
N HIS A 417 -13.61 -7.20 9.83
CA HIS A 417 -12.91 -8.06 8.88
C HIS A 417 -11.40 -8.24 9.17
N TRP A 418 -10.80 -7.36 9.98
CA TRP A 418 -9.41 -7.52 10.45
C TRP A 418 -9.21 -8.63 11.48
N TYR A 419 -10.28 -9.03 12.18
CA TYR A 419 -10.22 -9.93 13.33
C TYR A 419 -9.14 -9.50 14.34
N GLN A 420 -8.49 -10.46 15.01
CA GLN A 420 -7.30 -10.26 15.81
C GLN A 420 -6.16 -11.15 15.30
N ILE A 421 -4.93 -10.86 15.71
CA ILE A 421 -3.76 -11.71 15.46
C ILE A 421 -3.40 -12.49 16.72
N ARG A 422 -3.03 -13.76 16.57
CA ARG A 422 -2.40 -14.56 17.62
C ARG A 422 -1.07 -15.14 17.12
N CYS A 423 0.02 -14.72 17.75
CA CYS A 423 1.37 -15.23 17.52
C CYS A 423 1.61 -16.40 18.48
N VAL A 424 1.54 -17.62 17.97
CA VAL A 424 1.65 -18.85 18.78
C VAL A 424 3.11 -19.24 18.97
N LEU A 425 3.50 -19.55 20.20
CA LEU A 425 4.82 -20.04 20.54
C LEU A 425 4.89 -21.55 20.31
N SER A 426 5.96 -22.04 19.68
CA SER A 426 6.22 -23.48 19.53
C SER A 426 6.53 -24.19 20.85
N GLN A 427 7.02 -23.43 21.83
CA GLN A 427 7.23 -23.86 23.22
C GLN A 427 6.47 -22.92 24.16
N PRO A 428 5.26 -23.30 24.62
CA PRO A 428 4.50 -22.51 25.57
C PRO A 428 5.24 -22.35 26.91
N ILE A 429 4.97 -21.26 27.63
CA ILE A 429 5.65 -20.92 28.89
C ILE A 429 4.66 -20.99 30.08
N TYR A 430 5.08 -21.45 31.25
CA TYR A 430 4.20 -21.63 32.43
C TYR A 430 4.31 -20.49 33.43
N VAL A 431 3.20 -19.88 33.81
CA VAL A 431 3.19 -18.74 34.74
C VAL A 431 2.26 -18.99 35.90
N MET A 432 2.58 -18.41 37.05
CA MET A 432 1.70 -18.33 38.21
C MET A 432 1.00 -16.96 38.27
N ALA A 433 -0.13 -16.89 38.97
CA ALA A 433 -0.78 -15.61 39.23
C ALA A 433 0.16 -14.65 39.98
N GLY A 434 0.17 -13.38 39.58
CA GLY A 434 1.08 -12.34 40.10
C GLY A 434 2.47 -12.34 39.47
N GLN A 435 2.79 -13.30 38.60
CA GLN A 435 4.11 -13.41 38.01
C GLN A 435 4.33 -12.43 36.85
N GLU A 436 5.53 -11.87 36.77
CA GLU A 436 5.95 -11.02 35.66
C GLU A 436 6.29 -11.86 34.41
N ILE A 437 5.77 -11.43 33.26
CA ILE A 437 6.13 -11.91 31.92
C ILE A 437 6.80 -10.74 31.21
N THR A 438 8.03 -10.94 30.76
CA THR A 438 8.80 -9.93 30.01
C THR A 438 9.07 -10.42 28.61
N GLY A 439 9.33 -9.52 27.66
CA GLY A 439 9.61 -9.94 26.31
C GLY A 439 9.88 -8.80 25.36
N ARG A 440 9.78 -9.09 24.07
CA ARG A 440 9.94 -8.12 22.99
C ARG A 440 9.09 -8.56 21.80
N LEU A 441 8.31 -7.64 21.25
CA LEU A 441 7.66 -7.76 19.95
C LEU A 441 8.39 -6.81 19.01
N HIS A 442 9.14 -7.37 18.07
CA HIS A 442 9.97 -6.62 17.14
C HIS A 442 9.51 -6.91 15.70
N MET A 443 9.08 -5.89 14.98
CA MET A 443 8.52 -6.00 13.64
C MET A 443 9.41 -5.27 12.66
N ILE A 444 9.91 -5.97 11.63
CA ILE A 444 10.79 -5.41 10.61
C ILE A 444 10.08 -5.45 9.26
N ALA A 445 9.92 -4.30 8.63
CA ALA A 445 9.29 -4.18 7.32
C ALA A 445 10.15 -4.83 6.23
N HIS A 446 9.52 -5.48 5.26
CA HIS A 446 10.18 -6.02 4.08
C HIS A 446 9.45 -5.64 2.78
N ASN A 447 10.09 -5.95 1.65
CA ASN A 447 9.70 -5.52 0.31
C ASN A 447 8.42 -6.18 -0.23
N ALA A 448 7.91 -7.23 0.42
CA ALA A 448 6.63 -7.86 0.07
C ALA A 448 5.41 -7.14 0.68
N GLN A 449 5.54 -5.85 1.02
CA GLN A 449 4.50 -5.04 1.66
C GLN A 449 4.01 -5.61 2.99
N SER A 450 4.91 -6.12 3.82
CA SER A 450 4.55 -6.66 5.14
C SER A 450 5.71 -6.58 6.13
N TYR A 451 5.57 -7.28 7.26
CA TYR A 451 6.52 -7.31 8.36
C TYR A 451 6.89 -8.73 8.75
N THR A 452 8.18 -8.94 9.00
CA THR A 452 8.66 -10.09 9.77
C THR A 452 8.53 -9.77 11.25
N ILE A 453 7.84 -10.63 11.99
CA ILE A 453 7.62 -10.51 13.43
C ILE A 453 8.63 -11.39 14.16
N TYR A 454 9.38 -10.81 15.08
CA TYR A 454 10.21 -11.50 16.05
C TYR A 454 9.59 -11.32 17.43
N LEU A 455 9.09 -12.41 18.01
CA LEU A 455 8.49 -12.43 19.34
C LEU A 455 9.39 -13.20 20.28
N ALA A 456 9.63 -12.66 21.47
CA ALA A 456 10.19 -13.39 22.59
C ALA A 456 9.36 -13.10 23.85
N LEU A 457 9.02 -14.15 24.60
CA LEU A 457 8.39 -14.06 25.91
C LEU A 457 9.19 -14.89 26.92
N SER A 458 9.35 -14.34 28.12
CA SER A 458 10.14 -14.91 29.19
C SER A 458 9.45 -14.75 30.53
N ALA A 459 9.59 -15.75 31.41
CA ALA A 459 9.20 -15.63 32.81
C ALA A 459 10.13 -16.47 33.70
N LYS A 460 10.17 -16.22 35.00
CA LYS A 460 10.95 -17.04 35.95
C LYS A 460 10.26 -18.38 36.22
N MET A 461 10.97 -19.51 36.19
CA MET A 461 10.38 -20.80 36.57
C MET A 461 9.99 -20.83 38.06
N TRP A 462 8.92 -21.56 38.38
CA TRP A 462 8.47 -21.81 39.75
C TRP A 462 8.17 -23.32 39.92
N GLY A 463 8.65 -23.94 41.00
CA GLY A 463 8.44 -25.39 41.28
C GLY A 463 9.69 -26.13 41.79
N PRO A 464 9.58 -27.45 42.07
CA PRO A 464 10.72 -28.27 42.53
C PRO A 464 11.85 -28.28 41.50
N GLY A 465 13.03 -27.78 41.88
CA GLY A 465 14.18 -27.57 40.99
C GLY A 465 14.43 -26.10 40.62
N ALA A 466 13.54 -25.17 41.01
CA ALA A 466 13.83 -23.74 40.96
C ALA A 466 14.70 -23.35 42.16
N GLU A 467 15.99 -23.06 41.94
CA GLU A 467 16.80 -22.38 42.95
C GLU A 467 16.18 -21.01 43.27
N GLN A 468 16.31 -20.55 44.52
CA GLN A 468 15.95 -19.19 44.94
C GLN A 468 16.78 -18.16 44.14
N GLY A 469 16.39 -17.90 42.88
CA GLY A 469 17.24 -17.15 41.96
C GLY A 469 16.81 -17.16 40.49
N GLY A 470 16.73 -18.30 39.78
CA GLY A 470 16.52 -18.20 38.34
C GLY A 470 16.83 -19.42 37.47
N ILE A 471 15.77 -20.00 36.93
CA ILE A 471 15.78 -20.47 35.53
C ILE A 471 14.72 -19.64 34.81
N ILE A 472 15.12 -18.92 33.76
CA ILE A 472 14.19 -18.16 32.92
C ILE A 472 13.71 -19.11 31.83
N GLN A 473 12.41 -19.42 31.81
CA GLN A 473 11.83 -20.00 30.60
C GLN A 473 11.73 -18.88 29.57
N THR A 474 12.24 -19.12 28.38
CA THR A 474 12.15 -18.18 27.26
C THR A 474 11.68 -18.96 26.05
N SER A 475 10.70 -18.41 25.36
CA SER A 475 10.25 -18.92 24.08
C SER A 475 10.23 -17.79 23.08
N SER A 476 10.70 -18.08 21.87
CA SER A 476 10.73 -17.12 20.78
C SER A 476 10.25 -17.75 19.48
N CYS A 477 9.70 -16.91 18.62
CA CYS A 477 9.32 -17.29 17.28
C CYS A 477 9.56 -16.15 16.29
N LYS A 478 9.75 -16.57 15.03
CA LYS A 478 9.79 -15.70 13.86
C LYS A 478 8.55 -16.01 13.04
N LEU A 479 7.73 -14.98 12.77
CA LEU A 479 6.54 -15.11 11.95
C LEU A 479 6.60 -14.15 10.76
N ASP A 480 5.89 -14.48 9.69
CA ASP A 480 5.69 -13.57 8.55
C ASP A 480 4.23 -13.10 8.52
N LEU A 481 4.02 -11.78 8.61
CA LEU A 481 2.70 -11.18 8.58
C LEU A 481 2.08 -11.18 7.17
N LYS A 482 2.86 -11.49 6.12
CA LYS A 482 2.37 -11.58 4.74
C LYS A 482 1.49 -12.79 4.51
N GLU A 483 1.80 -13.91 5.17
CA GLU A 483 1.13 -15.20 4.98
C GLU A 483 0.48 -15.71 6.28
N PRO A 484 -0.52 -14.98 6.82
CA PRO A 484 -1.22 -15.42 8.01
C PRO A 484 -2.09 -16.65 7.73
N TYR A 485 -2.29 -17.46 8.77
CA TYR A 485 -3.29 -18.51 8.78
C TYR A 485 -4.66 -17.93 9.19
N TYR A 486 -5.56 -17.75 8.22
CA TYR A 486 -6.94 -17.35 8.49
C TYR A 486 -7.73 -18.53 9.05
N ARG A 487 -8.03 -18.48 10.35
CA ARG A 487 -8.75 -19.53 11.06
C ARG A 487 -10.23 -19.16 11.17
N MET A 488 -11.00 -19.55 10.15
CA MET A 488 -12.45 -19.38 10.19
C MET A 488 -13.05 -20.36 11.21
N SER A 489 -13.43 -19.87 12.39
CA SER A 489 -14.30 -20.64 13.28
C SER A 489 -15.62 -20.89 12.54
N GLN A 490 -16.01 -22.14 12.31
CA GLN A 490 -17.42 -22.42 12.01
C GLN A 490 -18.25 -21.76 13.12
N PRO A 491 -19.30 -20.99 12.81
CA PRO A 491 -20.16 -20.46 13.86
C PRO A 491 -20.68 -21.66 14.66
N GLN A 492 -20.27 -21.78 15.93
CA GLN A 492 -21.00 -22.66 16.82
C GLN A 492 -22.44 -22.12 16.84
N PRO A 493 -23.45 -22.95 16.52
CA PRO A 493 -24.82 -22.53 16.65
C PRO A 493 -25.06 -22.27 18.14
N TYR A 494 -25.05 -20.99 18.53
CA TYR A 494 -25.69 -20.58 19.75
C TYR A 494 -27.15 -20.99 19.61
N THR A 495 -27.51 -22.10 20.25
CA THR A 495 -28.90 -22.45 20.47
C THR A 495 -29.43 -21.39 21.42
N THR A 496 -30.07 -20.36 20.86
CA THR A 496 -30.99 -19.53 21.61
C THR A 496 -32.04 -20.48 22.19
N ALA A 497 -31.97 -20.73 23.49
CA ALA A 497 -33.05 -21.35 24.22
C ALA A 497 -34.25 -20.38 24.12
N GLN A 498 -35.07 -20.56 23.08
CA GLN A 498 -36.40 -19.99 23.05
C GLN A 498 -37.24 -20.79 24.02
N ASP A 499 -37.68 -20.11 25.08
CA ASP A 499 -38.82 -20.49 25.89
C ASP A 499 -39.99 -20.90 24.98
N GLN A 500 -40.19 -22.21 24.84
CA GLN A 500 -41.46 -22.77 24.41
C GLN A 500 -42.11 -23.41 25.62
N GLN A 501 -43.00 -22.64 26.27
CA GLN A 501 -44.02 -23.22 27.14
C GLN A 501 -44.89 -24.18 26.30
N PRO A 502 -45.20 -25.39 26.78
CA PRO A 502 -46.06 -26.31 26.06
C PRO A 502 -47.51 -25.84 26.16
N HIS A 503 -48.06 -25.32 25.06
CA HIS A 503 -49.51 -25.18 24.91
C HIS A 503 -50.14 -26.58 24.85
N GLN A 504 -50.84 -26.94 25.92
CA GLN A 504 -51.73 -28.09 25.99
C GLN A 504 -52.85 -27.95 24.94
N LEU A 505 -52.95 -28.94 24.07
CA LEU A 505 -54.07 -29.15 23.15
C LEU A 505 -55.35 -29.43 23.94
N LEU A 506 -56.26 -28.46 24.00
CA LEU A 506 -57.65 -28.70 24.36
C LEU A 506 -58.39 -29.31 23.14
N GLN A 507 -58.72 -30.60 23.24
CA GLN A 507 -59.64 -31.28 22.34
C GLN A 507 -61.06 -30.71 22.52
N ALA A 508 -61.65 -30.20 21.44
CA ALA A 508 -63.08 -29.94 21.36
C ALA A 508 -63.81 -31.23 20.96
N GLN A 509 -64.53 -31.85 21.89
CA GLN A 509 -65.59 -32.80 21.59
C GLN A 509 -66.84 -32.02 21.16
N VAL A 510 -67.41 -32.39 20.01
CA VAL A 510 -68.73 -31.93 19.53
C VAL A 510 -69.76 -33.02 19.85
N PRO A 511 -71.00 -32.66 20.27
CA PRO A 511 -71.85 -33.56 21.05
C PRO A 511 -72.71 -34.49 20.20
N ALA A 512 -73.02 -35.65 20.78
CA ALA A 512 -74.28 -36.39 20.61
C ALA A 512 -74.69 -36.97 21.97
#